data_AF-A0A7W4E354-F1
#
_entry.id   AF-A0A7W4E354-F1
#
_cell.length_a   1.000
_cell.length_b   1.000
_cell.length_c   1.000
_cell.angle_alpha   90.00
_cell.angle_beta   90.00
_cell.angle_gamma   90.00
#
_symmetry.space_group_name_H-M   'P 1'
#
loop_
_entity.id
_entity.type
_entity.pdbx_description
1 polymer ?
#
loop_
_entity_poly.entity_id
_entity_poly.type
_entity_poly.pdbx_seq_one_letter_code
_entity_poly.pdbx_strand_id
1 'polypeptide(L)'
;MQTIKTKRLMLIAGFGIMSGVLAGCFAPKVSEESTLDYSFSAISPIDQSIVTTGSFQNQQYSPEMSQVFEFLKGSKQGEVKTGSLQDPFQKHDPLLVEKVPLVILNQLGINPEKLGEEIQIGENTFIFAGTGSEEGIIIASLDQNSIETAIPLEWQFTIEKIQ
;
A
#
# COMPACT_ATOMS: atom_id res chain seq x y z
N MET A 1 -80.62 -40.10 3.21
CA MET A 1 -80.05 -39.33 4.34
C MET A 1 -79.81 -37.90 3.85
N GLN A 2 -80.22 -36.91 4.65
CA GLN A 2 -80.17 -35.45 4.41
C GLN A 2 -78.73 -34.97 4.08
N THR A 3 -78.38 -33.78 3.57
CA THR A 3 -78.87 -32.42 3.84
C THR A 3 -78.12 -31.40 2.94
N ILE A 4 -78.83 -30.38 2.45
CA ILE A 4 -78.54 -28.92 2.47
C ILE A 4 -77.09 -28.38 2.27
N LYS A 5 -76.97 -27.46 1.27
CA LYS A 5 -76.16 -26.22 1.12
C LYS A 5 -74.79 -26.08 1.82
N THR A 6 -73.82 -25.41 1.16
CA THR A 6 -73.40 -24.00 1.44
C THR A 6 -72.05 -23.69 0.78
N LYS A 7 -71.93 -22.50 0.15
CA LYS A 7 -70.67 -21.85 -0.27
C LYS A 7 -69.65 -21.82 0.88
N ARG A 8 -68.38 -22.11 0.59
CA ARG A 8 -67.25 -21.57 1.36
C ARG A 8 -66.20 -21.02 0.41
N LEU A 9 -66.08 -19.68 0.45
CA LEU A 9 -64.87 -18.96 0.15
C LEU A 9 -63.81 -19.43 1.17
N MET A 10 -62.65 -19.88 0.71
CA MET A 10 -61.45 -19.94 1.54
C MET A 10 -60.30 -19.31 0.77
N LEU A 11 -59.98 -18.10 1.21
CA LEU A 11 -58.72 -17.41 0.99
C LEU A 11 -57.63 -18.23 1.69
N ILE A 12 -56.64 -18.74 0.97
CA ILE A 12 -55.40 -19.24 1.58
C ILE A 12 -54.22 -18.61 0.83
N ALA A 13 -53.71 -17.54 1.46
CA ALA A 13 -52.31 -17.19 1.60
C ALA A 13 -51.39 -17.48 0.39
N GLY A 14 -51.16 -16.45 -0.42
CA GLY A 14 -49.93 -16.32 -1.17
C GLY A 14 -48.77 -16.16 -0.19
N PHE A 15 -48.07 -17.26 0.08
CA PHE A 15 -46.83 -17.30 0.87
C PHE A 15 -45.71 -17.83 -0.03
N GLY A 16 -44.58 -17.10 -0.05
CA GLY A 16 -43.40 -17.39 -0.87
C GLY A 16 -43.60 -16.82 -2.28
N ILE A 17 -42.81 -15.88 -2.76
CA ILE A 17 -41.35 -15.91 -2.79
C ILE A 17 -40.84 -14.48 -2.57
N MET A 18 -40.67 -14.08 -1.31
CA MET A 18 -39.80 -12.95 -0.96
C MET A 18 -38.39 -13.53 -0.78
N SER A 19 -37.75 -13.92 -1.88
CA SER A 19 -36.37 -14.43 -1.89
C SER A 19 -35.51 -13.66 -2.89
N GLY A 20 -35.71 -12.34 -2.95
CA GLY A 20 -34.98 -11.43 -3.83
C GLY A 20 -34.07 -10.43 -3.11
N VAL A 21 -33.90 -10.51 -1.78
CA VAL A 21 -33.16 -9.50 -1.02
C VAL A 21 -32.13 -10.18 -0.11
N LEU A 22 -31.10 -10.82 -0.67
CA LEU A 22 -29.82 -11.07 0.02
C LEU A 22 -28.63 -11.30 -0.93
N ALA A 23 -28.77 -11.13 -2.25
CA ALA A 23 -27.64 -11.25 -3.20
C ALA A 23 -26.78 -9.96 -3.29
N GLY A 24 -26.85 -9.08 -2.27
CA GLY A 24 -26.34 -7.71 -2.34
C GLY A 24 -25.30 -7.33 -1.27
N CYS A 25 -24.74 -8.27 -0.51
CA CYS A 25 -23.74 -7.95 0.51
C CYS A 25 -22.55 -8.90 0.39
N PHE A 26 -21.34 -8.39 0.61
CA PHE A 26 -20.04 -9.06 0.49
C PHE A 26 -19.45 -9.10 -0.93
N ALA A 27 -19.26 -7.92 -1.52
CA ALA A 27 -18.09 -7.77 -2.39
C ALA A 27 -16.85 -8.10 -1.54
N PRO A 28 -15.96 -9.00 -2.00
CA PRO A 28 -14.76 -9.33 -1.26
C PRO A 28 -13.94 -8.06 -1.01
N LYS A 29 -13.38 -7.96 0.20
CA LYS A 29 -12.50 -6.89 0.62
C LYS A 29 -11.18 -7.50 1.03
N VAL A 30 -10.10 -6.76 0.83
CA VAL A 30 -8.77 -7.20 1.25
C VAL A 30 -8.76 -7.47 2.75
N SER A 31 -8.29 -8.66 3.10
CA SER A 31 -7.98 -9.13 4.45
C SER A 31 -6.66 -9.92 4.41
N GLU A 32 -6.13 -10.29 5.58
CA GLU A 32 -4.93 -11.13 5.69
C GLU A 32 -5.13 -12.54 5.11
N GLU A 33 -6.39 -13.00 4.97
CA GLU A 33 -6.73 -14.30 4.36
C GLU A 33 -6.89 -14.22 2.83
N SER A 34 -6.89 -13.01 2.26
CA SER A 34 -7.10 -12.80 0.83
C SER A 34 -5.89 -13.23 0.00
N THR A 35 -6.15 -13.73 -1.20
CA THR A 35 -5.15 -13.82 -2.27
C THR A 35 -5.40 -12.70 -3.28
N LEU A 36 -4.38 -11.89 -3.58
CA LEU A 36 -4.52 -10.64 -4.34
C LEU A 36 -3.75 -10.68 -5.67
N ASP A 37 -4.39 -10.16 -6.72
CA ASP A 37 -3.69 -9.64 -7.90
C ASP A 37 -3.76 -8.11 -7.82
N TYR A 38 -2.61 -7.44 -7.91
CA TYR A 38 -2.57 -5.98 -7.90
C TYR A 38 -1.38 -5.44 -8.69
N SER A 39 -1.52 -4.24 -9.20
CA SER A 39 -0.45 -3.44 -9.80
C SER A 39 -0.14 -2.24 -8.94
N PHE A 40 1.06 -1.69 -9.10
CA PHE A 40 1.51 -0.54 -8.34
C PHE A 40 2.38 0.42 -9.15
N SER A 41 2.42 1.66 -8.69
CA SER A 41 3.44 2.64 -9.07
C SER A 41 3.91 3.39 -7.83
N ALA A 42 5.18 3.75 -7.80
CA ALA A 42 5.77 4.64 -6.81
C ALA A 42 6.18 5.94 -7.49
N ILE A 43 5.76 7.06 -6.92
CA ILE A 43 5.93 8.38 -7.48
C ILE A 43 6.76 9.21 -6.50
N SER A 44 7.77 9.90 -7.03
CA SER A 44 8.55 10.86 -6.26
C SER A 44 7.66 12.04 -5.85
N PRO A 45 7.52 12.34 -4.53
CA PRO A 45 6.69 13.45 -4.08
C PRO A 45 7.27 14.82 -4.45
N ILE A 46 8.53 14.86 -4.90
CA ILE A 46 9.30 16.09 -5.14
C ILE A 46 9.10 16.60 -6.55
N ASP A 47 9.22 15.71 -7.53
CA ASP A 47 9.18 16.06 -8.95
C ASP A 47 8.07 15.31 -9.72
N GLN A 48 7.26 14.51 -9.03
CA GLN A 48 6.15 13.73 -9.59
C GLN A 48 6.58 12.71 -10.66
N SER A 49 7.88 12.38 -10.71
CA SER A 49 8.39 11.35 -11.61
C SER A 49 8.01 9.96 -11.11
N ILE A 50 7.78 9.03 -12.05
CA ILE A 50 7.59 7.62 -11.72
C ILE A 50 8.95 7.03 -11.39
N VAL A 51 9.11 6.57 -10.15
CA VAL A 51 10.32 5.90 -9.66
C VAL A 51 10.30 4.43 -10.08
N THR A 52 9.20 3.74 -9.83
CA THR A 52 9.06 2.31 -10.15
C THR A 52 7.61 1.94 -10.38
N THR A 53 7.40 0.84 -11.11
CA THR A 53 6.08 0.23 -11.34
C THR A 53 6.21 -1.28 -11.31
N GLY A 54 5.11 -1.97 -11.05
CA GLY A 54 5.10 -3.42 -11.10
C GLY A 54 3.72 -4.01 -10.84
N SER A 55 3.68 -5.33 -10.77
CA SER A 55 2.47 -6.08 -10.47
C SER A 55 2.80 -7.39 -9.78
N PHE A 56 1.90 -7.85 -8.91
CA PHE A 56 1.95 -9.15 -8.28
C PHE A 56 0.69 -9.94 -8.61
N GLN A 57 0.84 -11.26 -8.73
CA GLN A 57 -0.25 -12.19 -8.98
C GLN A 57 -0.28 -13.26 -7.90
N ASN A 58 -1.48 -13.64 -7.48
CA ASN A 58 -1.75 -14.62 -6.43
C ASN A 58 -0.95 -14.35 -5.14
N GLN A 59 -0.79 -13.07 -4.79
CA GLN A 59 -0.02 -12.67 -3.62
C GLN A 59 -0.82 -12.97 -2.35
N GLN A 60 -0.20 -13.74 -1.45
CA GLN A 60 -0.74 -14.03 -0.13
C GLN A 60 -0.04 -13.19 0.93
N TYR A 61 -0.69 -13.05 2.09
CA TYR A 61 -0.08 -12.41 3.24
C TYR A 61 1.22 -13.14 3.63
N SER A 62 2.26 -12.37 3.86
CA SER A 62 3.57 -12.81 4.34
C SER A 62 4.21 -11.68 5.13
N PRO A 63 5.18 -11.95 6.03
CA PRO A 63 5.87 -10.90 6.77
C PRO A 63 6.42 -9.78 5.89
N GLU A 64 7.00 -10.13 4.74
CA GLU A 64 7.60 -9.21 3.77
C GLU A 64 6.55 -8.32 3.07
N MET A 65 5.30 -8.78 3.01
CA MET A 65 4.18 -8.09 2.36
C MET A 65 3.18 -7.48 3.35
N SER A 66 3.47 -7.60 4.65
CA SER A 66 2.55 -7.20 5.73
C SER A 66 2.15 -5.73 5.63
N GLN A 67 3.10 -4.84 5.30
CA GLN A 67 2.82 -3.42 5.13
C GLN A 67 1.88 -3.13 3.96
N VAL A 68 2.03 -3.83 2.83
CA VAL A 68 1.11 -3.73 1.68
C VAL A 68 -0.27 -4.24 2.06
N PHE A 69 -0.37 -5.39 2.73
CA PHE A 69 -1.66 -5.95 3.13
C PHE A 69 -2.39 -5.07 4.14
N GLU A 70 -1.69 -4.56 5.15
CA GLU A 70 -2.26 -3.60 6.11
C GLU A 70 -2.68 -2.31 5.42
N PHE A 71 -1.87 -1.80 4.50
CA PHE A 71 -2.22 -0.63 3.71
C PHE A 71 -3.48 -0.87 2.88
N LEU A 72 -3.61 -2.02 2.21
CA LEU A 72 -4.75 -2.35 1.35
C LEU A 72 -5.98 -2.87 2.09
N LYS A 73 -5.85 -3.18 3.40
CA LYS A 73 -6.92 -3.77 4.21
C LYS A 73 -8.24 -3.01 4.06
N GLY A 74 -9.31 -3.77 3.80
CA GLY A 74 -10.66 -3.24 3.62
C GLY A 74 -10.97 -2.65 2.23
N SER A 75 -9.97 -2.50 1.35
CA SER A 75 -10.18 -2.03 -0.02
C SER A 75 -10.85 -3.10 -0.89
N LYS A 76 -11.54 -2.66 -1.94
CA LYS A 76 -12.34 -3.49 -2.83
C LYS A 76 -11.61 -3.79 -4.14
N GLN A 77 -12.03 -4.83 -4.84
CA GLN A 77 -11.59 -5.06 -6.21
C GLN A 77 -11.92 -3.86 -7.11
N GLY A 78 -10.97 -3.46 -7.95
CA GLY A 78 -11.02 -2.28 -8.81
C GLY A 78 -10.70 -0.96 -8.09
N GLU A 79 -10.49 -0.98 -6.78
CA GLU A 79 -10.11 0.21 -6.02
C GLU A 79 -8.65 0.56 -6.27
N VAL A 80 -8.40 1.86 -6.40
CA VAL A 80 -7.06 2.43 -6.42
C VAL A 80 -6.83 3.09 -5.08
N LYS A 81 -5.81 2.63 -4.35
CA LYS A 81 -5.44 3.18 -3.05
C LYS A 81 -4.08 3.86 -3.16
N THR A 82 -4.03 5.11 -2.75
CA THR A 82 -2.81 5.92 -2.79
C THR A 82 -2.39 6.35 -1.39
N GLY A 83 -1.09 6.39 -1.12
CA GLY A 83 -0.56 6.97 0.10
C GLY A 83 0.96 6.93 0.19
N SER A 84 1.49 7.75 1.11
CA SER A 84 2.92 7.83 1.37
C SER A 84 3.40 6.61 2.16
N LEU A 85 4.27 5.79 1.57
CA LEU A 85 4.90 4.63 2.21
C LEU A 85 6.41 4.65 1.95
N GLN A 86 7.19 4.22 2.94
CA GLN A 86 8.61 3.92 2.79
C GLN A 86 8.78 2.41 2.79
N ASP A 87 9.48 1.91 1.77
CA ASP A 87 9.83 0.49 1.59
C ASP A 87 8.69 -0.51 1.87
N PRO A 88 7.55 -0.43 1.14
CA PRO A 88 6.40 -1.28 1.40
C PRO A 88 6.67 -2.79 1.23
N PHE A 89 7.77 -3.15 0.56
CA PHE A 89 8.16 -4.53 0.29
C PHE A 89 9.34 -5.02 1.16
N GLN A 90 9.76 -4.25 2.16
CA GLN A 90 10.81 -4.63 3.12
C GLN A 90 12.13 -5.05 2.46
N LYS A 91 12.57 -4.29 1.45
CA LYS A 91 13.80 -4.53 0.69
C LYS A 91 14.97 -3.65 1.10
N HIS A 92 14.76 -2.71 2.02
CA HIS A 92 15.80 -1.81 2.52
C HIS A 92 16.88 -2.58 3.29
N ASP A 93 18.14 -2.41 2.89
CA ASP A 93 19.29 -2.92 3.64
C ASP A 93 19.87 -1.81 4.54
N PRO A 94 19.74 -1.92 5.88
CA PRO A 94 20.26 -0.90 6.79
C PRO A 94 21.79 -0.82 6.81
N LEU A 95 22.51 -1.83 6.29
CA LEU A 95 23.98 -1.81 6.20
C LEU A 95 24.49 -0.88 5.10
N LEU A 96 23.61 -0.47 4.17
CA LEU A 96 23.91 0.47 3.09
C LEU A 96 23.65 1.93 3.48
N VAL A 97 23.33 2.19 4.76
CA VAL A 97 23.09 3.54 5.29
C VAL A 97 24.31 4.04 6.03
N GLU A 98 24.83 5.17 5.57
CA GLU A 98 25.88 5.91 6.24
C GLU A 98 25.31 7.13 6.99
N LYS A 99 25.77 7.32 8.23
CA LYS A 99 25.43 8.47 9.06
C LYS A 99 26.64 9.39 9.14
N VAL A 100 26.48 10.60 8.61
CA VAL A 100 27.57 11.57 8.55
C VAL A 100 27.12 12.87 9.21
N PRO A 101 27.91 13.48 10.11
CA PRO A 101 27.56 14.79 10.64
C PRO A 101 27.40 15.81 9.51
N LEU A 102 26.28 16.53 9.48
CA LEU A 102 25.94 17.44 8.40
C LEU A 102 27.02 18.54 8.23
N VAL A 103 27.65 18.95 9.32
CA VAL A 103 28.78 19.90 9.30
C VAL A 103 29.96 19.41 8.47
N ILE A 104 30.23 18.10 8.44
CA ILE A 104 31.31 17.51 7.65
C ILE A 104 30.96 17.53 6.17
N LEU A 105 29.72 17.19 5.80
CA LEU A 105 29.24 17.30 4.41
C LEU A 105 29.34 18.73 3.91
N ASN A 106 28.90 19.70 4.71
CA ASN A 106 28.97 21.13 4.36
C ASN A 106 30.41 21.61 4.16
N GLN A 107 31.37 21.11 4.97
CA GLN A 107 32.80 21.41 4.80
C GLN A 107 33.39 20.84 3.51
N LEU A 108 32.82 19.75 2.99
CA LEU A 108 33.15 19.16 1.69
C LEU A 108 32.42 19.84 0.52
N GLY A 109 31.60 20.87 0.79
CA GLY A 109 30.79 21.56 -0.21
C GLY A 109 29.55 20.77 -0.64
N ILE A 110 29.20 19.72 0.09
CA ILE A 110 28.03 18.88 -0.16
C ILE A 110 26.91 19.35 0.77
N ASN A 111 25.88 19.97 0.20
CA ASN A 111 24.75 20.53 0.94
C ASN A 111 23.44 19.94 0.40
N PRO A 112 23.00 18.76 0.88
CA PRO A 112 21.72 18.20 0.46
C PRO A 112 20.59 19.16 0.79
N GLU A 113 19.74 19.42 -0.21
CA GLU A 113 18.58 20.30 -0.04
C GLU A 113 17.28 19.52 0.10
N LYS A 114 17.19 18.33 -0.51
CA LYS A 114 15.94 17.58 -0.62
C LYS A 114 16.14 16.09 -0.42
N LEU A 115 15.17 15.44 0.23
CA LEU A 115 15.12 13.98 0.30
C LEU A 115 15.19 13.38 -1.11
N GLY A 116 15.81 12.22 -1.28
CA GLY A 116 15.90 11.60 -2.61
C GLY A 116 16.95 12.21 -3.53
N GLU A 117 17.63 13.30 -3.12
CA GLU A 117 18.73 13.87 -3.88
C GLU A 117 19.90 12.90 -3.97
N GLU A 118 20.40 12.67 -5.18
CA GLU A 118 21.62 11.89 -5.43
C GLU A 118 22.85 12.72 -5.06
N ILE A 119 23.65 12.19 -4.14
CA ILE A 119 24.91 12.77 -3.68
C ILE A 119 26.05 11.85 -4.10
N GLN A 120 27.03 12.42 -4.80
CA GLN A 120 28.23 11.69 -5.19
C GLN A 120 29.38 11.98 -4.23
N ILE A 121 29.93 10.92 -3.61
CA ILE A 121 31.11 10.99 -2.74
C ILE A 121 32.14 9.98 -3.27
N GLY A 122 33.19 10.50 -3.92
CA GLY A 122 34.16 9.66 -4.62
C GLY A 122 33.49 8.92 -5.77
N GLU A 123 33.59 7.59 -5.77
CA GLU A 123 32.96 6.72 -6.78
C GLU A 123 31.55 6.24 -6.40
N ASN A 124 31.11 6.56 -5.19
CA ASN A 124 29.83 6.10 -4.66
C ASN A 124 28.74 7.16 -4.86
N THR A 125 27.54 6.69 -5.22
CA THR A 125 26.31 7.49 -5.24
C THR A 125 25.46 7.11 -4.04
N PHE A 126 24.97 8.11 -3.33
CA PHE A 126 24.08 7.97 -2.20
C PHE A 126 22.80 8.76 -2.45
N ILE A 127 21.70 8.31 -1.87
CA ILE A 127 20.45 9.03 -1.75
C ILE A 127 20.43 9.75 -0.41
N PHE A 128 20.13 11.05 -0.41
CA PHE A 128 19.89 11.76 0.84
C PHE A 128 18.56 11.31 1.47
N ALA A 129 18.64 10.55 2.56
CA ALA A 129 17.47 10.01 3.27
C ALA A 129 16.98 10.92 4.41
N GLY A 130 17.66 12.05 4.65
CA GLY A 130 17.22 13.10 5.57
C GLY A 130 18.21 13.40 6.68
N THR A 131 17.74 14.15 7.69
CA THR A 131 18.56 14.53 8.84
C THR A 131 17.92 14.09 10.16
N GLY A 132 18.76 13.69 11.10
CA GLY A 132 18.41 13.46 12.50
C GLY A 132 19.31 14.25 13.46
N SER A 133 19.06 14.09 14.75
CA SER A 133 19.93 14.62 15.81
C SER A 133 20.40 13.47 16.69
N GLU A 134 21.71 13.34 16.86
CA GLU A 134 22.34 12.37 17.76
C GLU A 134 23.27 13.14 18.69
N GLU A 135 23.02 13.07 20.00
CA GLU A 135 23.82 13.74 21.03
C GLU A 135 23.99 15.27 20.81
N GLY A 136 23.01 15.91 20.17
CA GLY A 136 23.04 17.35 19.86
C GLY A 136 23.79 17.70 18.57
N ILE A 137 24.27 16.70 17.83
CA ILE A 137 24.88 16.85 16.51
C ILE A 137 23.85 16.51 15.44
N ILE A 138 23.72 17.39 14.44
CA ILE A 138 22.86 17.12 13.28
C ILE A 138 23.58 16.11 12.37
N ILE A 139 22.94 14.96 12.17
CA ILE A 139 23.43 13.87 11.34
C ILE A 139 22.61 13.82 10.06
N ALA A 140 23.27 13.71 8.91
CA ALA A 140 22.68 13.34 7.65
C ALA A 140 22.73 11.83 7.47
N SER A 141 21.64 11.25 6.95
CA SER A 141 21.58 9.86 6.51
C SER A 141 21.78 9.81 5.00
N LEU A 142 22.83 9.13 4.56
CA LEU A 142 23.17 8.88 3.17
C LEU A 142 22.95 7.39 2.88
N ASP A 143 22.12 7.08 1.90
CA ASP A 143 21.61 5.72 1.69
C ASP A 143 21.99 5.20 0.30
N GLN A 144 22.66 4.05 0.20
CA GLN A 144 23.01 3.44 -1.08
C GLN A 144 21.95 2.47 -1.61
N ASN A 145 20.86 2.26 -0.88
CA ASN A 145 19.71 1.54 -1.41
C ASN A 145 19.09 2.30 -2.60
N SER A 146 18.31 1.60 -3.43
CA SER A 146 17.54 2.25 -4.47
C SER A 146 16.45 3.16 -3.87
N ILE A 147 16.15 4.24 -4.57
CA ILE A 147 15.34 5.35 -4.04
C ILE A 147 13.94 4.90 -3.58
N GLU A 148 13.37 3.85 -4.18
CA GLU A 148 12.07 3.28 -3.79
C GLU A 148 12.04 2.61 -2.41
N THR A 149 13.19 2.34 -1.81
CA THR A 149 13.29 1.82 -0.44
C THR A 149 13.91 2.84 0.52
N ALA A 150 14.78 3.73 0.02
CA ALA A 150 15.53 4.69 0.83
C ALA A 150 14.66 5.82 1.45
N ILE A 151 13.61 6.26 0.76
CA ILE A 151 12.77 7.38 1.20
C ILE A 151 11.27 7.09 1.09
N PRO A 152 10.41 7.83 1.81
CA PRO A 152 8.97 7.79 1.58
C PRO A 152 8.62 8.28 0.17
N LEU A 153 7.87 7.47 -0.57
CA LEU A 153 7.31 7.81 -1.88
C LEU A 153 5.79 7.80 -1.83
N GLU A 154 5.15 8.44 -2.81
CA GLU A 154 3.70 8.32 -2.99
C GLU A 154 3.41 7.03 -3.77
N TRP A 155 2.85 6.04 -3.10
CA TRP A 155 2.53 4.75 -3.72
C TRP A 155 1.08 4.71 -4.13
N GLN A 156 0.83 4.20 -5.33
CA GLN A 156 -0.50 3.93 -5.84
C GLN A 156 -0.61 2.44 -6.12
N PHE A 157 -1.59 1.78 -5.51
CA PHE A 157 -1.90 0.36 -5.70
C PHE A 157 -3.28 0.22 -6.33
N THR A 158 -3.40 -0.61 -7.36
CA THR A 158 -4.67 -0.95 -8.02
C THR A 158 -4.97 -2.41 -7.76
N ILE A 159 -6.10 -2.68 -7.09
CA ILE A 159 -6.51 -4.06 -6.79
C ILE A 159 -7.23 -4.63 -8.01
N GLU A 160 -6.62 -5.59 -8.68
CA GLU A 160 -7.16 -6.18 -9.91
C GLU A 160 -8.11 -7.33 -9.59
N LYS A 161 -7.77 -8.13 -8.56
CA LYS A 161 -8.54 -9.30 -8.14
C LYS A 161 -8.36 -9.58 -6.65
N ILE A 162 -9.45 -10.04 -6.02
CA ILE A 162 -9.46 -10.56 -4.65
C ILE A 162 -10.06 -11.97 -4.70
N GLN A 163 -9.35 -12.94 -4.13
CA GLN A 163 -9.78 -14.34 -4.02
C GLN A 163 -9.82 -14.78 -2.55
#